data_AF-A0A9N9KCN6-F1
#
_entry.id   AF-A0A9N9KCN6-F1
#
_cell.length_a   1.000
_cell.length_b   1.000
_cell.length_c   1.000
_cell.angle_alpha   90.00
_cell.angle_beta   90.00
_cell.angle_gamma   90.00
#
_symmetry.space_group_name_H-M   'P 1'
#
loop_
_entity.id
_entity.type
_entity.pdbx_description
1 polymer ?
#
loop_
_entity_poly.entity_id
_entity_poly.type
_entity_poly.pdbx_seq_one_letter_code
_entity_poly.pdbx_strand_id
1 'polypeptide(L)'
;LCKKLRELNMRLQVMDMHLVNLIQSQTNLQYFKLDCAGNIAPAISALQYQSDSLIRVEFSHIQFIGIALDALASCKNLQTLSFISCKGLTSFTWMPLKKAEFKLQILYVRKCETTQEFLESAIETAN
;
A
#
# COMPACT_ATOMS: atom_id res chain seq x y z
N LEU A 1 -3.22 -15.37 -19.42
CA LEU A 1 -3.00 -13.98 -19.90
C LEU A 1 -2.85 -13.08 -18.67
N CYS A 2 -2.16 -11.94 -18.76
CA CYS A 2 -1.86 -11.01 -17.66
C CYS A 2 -0.79 -11.47 -16.62
N LYS A 3 0.44 -11.81 -17.05
CA LYS A 3 1.60 -11.96 -16.12
C LYS A 3 2.57 -10.77 -16.14
N LYS A 4 2.31 -9.78 -17.00
CA LYS A 4 3.22 -8.67 -17.31
C LYS A 4 2.55 -7.31 -17.16
N LEU A 5 1.51 -7.20 -16.33
CA LEU A 5 0.92 -5.90 -16.03
C LEU A 5 1.96 -5.03 -15.34
N ARG A 6 2.12 -3.79 -15.83
CA ARG A 6 2.90 -2.76 -15.15
C ARG A 6 2.04 -1.94 -14.21
N GLU A 7 0.77 -1.80 -14.52
CA GLU A 7 -0.20 -1.06 -13.73
C GLU A 7 -1.43 -1.93 -13.48
N LEU A 8 -1.90 -1.89 -12.23
CA LEU A 8 -3.14 -2.53 -11.80
C LEU A 8 -3.93 -1.50 -10.99
N ASN A 9 -5.05 -1.08 -11.55
CA ASN A 9 -5.95 -0.10 -10.96
C ASN A 9 -7.32 -0.71 -10.82
N MET A 10 -7.76 -0.90 -9.57
CA MET A 10 -8.96 -1.65 -9.23
C MET A 10 -9.86 -0.84 -8.31
N ARG A 11 -11.15 -0.89 -8.60
CA ARG A 11 -12.21 -0.40 -7.70
C ARG A 11 -13.17 -1.54 -7.40
N LEU A 12 -13.29 -1.91 -6.13
CA LEU A 12 -14.07 -3.05 -5.67
C LEU A 12 -14.94 -2.66 -4.48
N GLN A 13 -16.16 -3.18 -4.40
CA GLN A 13 -17.01 -2.96 -3.22
C GLN A 13 -16.54 -3.81 -2.03
N VAL A 14 -16.03 -5.00 -2.30
CA VAL A 14 -15.52 -5.97 -1.31
C VAL A 14 -14.22 -6.57 -1.80
N MET A 15 -13.43 -7.12 -0.88
CA MET A 15 -12.17 -7.77 -1.24
C MET A 15 -12.41 -9.10 -1.94
N ASP A 16 -11.68 -9.33 -3.02
CA ASP A 16 -11.79 -10.51 -3.88
C ASP A 16 -10.45 -11.25 -3.93
N MET A 17 -10.44 -12.55 -3.65
CA MET A 17 -9.24 -13.38 -3.71
C MET A 17 -8.70 -13.54 -5.14
N HIS A 18 -9.51 -13.31 -6.17
CA HIS A 18 -9.03 -13.23 -7.55
C HIS A 18 -8.10 -12.03 -7.76
N LEU A 19 -8.29 -10.91 -7.04
CA LEU A 19 -7.34 -9.79 -7.05
C LEU A 19 -6.00 -10.21 -6.44
N VAL A 20 -6.02 -10.94 -5.33
CA VAL A 20 -4.81 -11.47 -4.67
C VAL A 20 -4.03 -12.34 -5.65
N ASN A 21 -4.70 -13.29 -6.29
CA ASN A 21 -4.09 -14.17 -7.30
C ASN A 21 -3.53 -13.36 -8.49
N LEU A 22 -4.25 -12.31 -8.91
CA LEU A 22 -3.79 -11.43 -9.99
C LEU A 22 -2.50 -10.72 -9.59
N ILE A 23 -2.42 -10.12 -8.40
CA ILE A 23 -1.21 -9.45 -7.88
C ILE A 23 -0.04 -10.45 -7.82
N GLN A 24 -0.25 -11.63 -7.25
CA GLN A 24 0.79 -12.65 -7.09
C GLN A 24 1.32 -13.18 -8.44
N SER A 25 0.46 -13.22 -9.47
CA SER A 25 0.83 -13.74 -10.79
C SER A 25 1.63 -12.75 -11.65
N GLN A 26 1.76 -11.48 -11.25
CA GLN A 26 2.55 -10.49 -11.99
C GLN A 26 4.03 -10.67 -11.72
N THR A 27 4.86 -10.35 -12.73
CA THR A 27 6.32 -10.41 -12.60
C THR A 27 6.99 -9.04 -12.64
N ASN A 28 6.22 -7.96 -12.82
CA ASN A 28 6.77 -6.61 -12.99
C ASN A 28 5.70 -5.53 -12.74
N LEU A 29 4.89 -5.69 -11.68
CA LEU A 29 3.88 -4.69 -11.35
C LEU A 29 4.56 -3.47 -10.71
N GLN A 30 4.50 -2.34 -11.39
CA GLN A 30 5.15 -1.10 -10.96
C GLN A 30 4.20 -0.19 -10.20
N TYR A 31 2.94 -0.15 -10.64
CA TYR A 31 1.92 0.76 -10.12
C TYR A 31 0.70 -0.03 -9.66
N PHE A 32 0.37 0.10 -8.38
CA PHE A 32 -0.81 -0.51 -7.80
C PHE A 32 -1.74 0.56 -7.22
N LYS A 33 -3.00 0.51 -7.63
CA LYS A 33 -4.07 1.36 -7.10
C LYS A 33 -5.25 0.50 -6.70
N LEU A 34 -5.69 0.69 -5.46
CA LEU A 34 -6.85 0.00 -4.91
C LEU A 34 -7.82 1.00 -4.27
N ASP A 35 -9.04 1.01 -4.78
CA ASP A 35 -10.20 1.61 -4.14
C ASP A 35 -11.10 0.46 -3.65
N CYS A 36 -11.19 0.26 -2.33
CA CYS A 36 -11.99 -0.83 -1.78
C CYS A 36 -12.52 -0.53 -0.38
N ALA A 37 -13.79 -0.84 -0.14
CA ALA A 37 -14.42 -0.68 1.18
C ALA A 37 -14.25 -1.91 2.10
N GLY A 38 -13.67 -3.01 1.60
CA GLY A 38 -13.46 -4.26 2.35
C GLY A 38 -12.13 -4.35 3.08
N ASN A 39 -11.90 -5.44 3.81
CA ASN A 39 -10.60 -5.74 4.42
C ASN A 39 -9.55 -5.99 3.33
N ILE A 40 -8.60 -5.07 3.18
CA ILE A 40 -7.57 -5.12 2.14
C ILE A 40 -6.29 -5.87 2.56
N ALA A 41 -6.20 -6.36 3.80
CA ALA A 41 -4.98 -7.03 4.28
C ALA A 41 -4.46 -8.13 3.33
N PRO A 42 -5.31 -9.01 2.74
CA PRO A 42 -4.84 -9.99 1.77
C PRO A 42 -4.18 -9.37 0.52
N ALA A 43 -4.70 -8.24 0.05
CA ALA A 43 -4.13 -7.53 -1.10
C ALA A 43 -2.79 -6.87 -0.72
N ILE A 44 -2.66 -6.31 0.49
CA ILE A 44 -1.38 -5.79 0.99
C ILE A 44 -0.35 -6.92 1.05
N SER A 45 -0.67 -8.05 1.69
CA SER A 45 0.26 -9.19 1.80
C SER A 45 0.71 -9.69 0.42
N ALA A 46 -0.16 -9.67 -0.58
CA ALA A 46 0.17 -10.06 -1.94
C ALA A 46 1.23 -9.16 -2.62
N LEU A 47 1.37 -7.90 -2.20
CA LEU A 47 2.33 -6.95 -2.79
C LEU A 47 3.79 -7.35 -2.53
N GLN A 48 4.07 -8.23 -1.56
CA GLN A 48 5.42 -8.76 -1.34
C GLN A 48 5.98 -9.49 -2.58
N TYR A 49 5.11 -10.06 -3.43
CA TYR A 49 5.50 -10.72 -4.69
C TYR A 49 5.99 -9.72 -5.75
N GLN A 50 5.80 -8.42 -5.51
CA GLN A 50 6.21 -7.33 -6.38
C GLN A 50 7.34 -6.50 -5.76
N SER A 51 8.02 -7.04 -4.73
CA SER A 51 9.04 -6.36 -3.93
C SER A 51 10.16 -5.71 -4.75
N ASP A 52 10.57 -6.36 -5.85
CA ASP A 52 11.64 -5.85 -6.71
C ASP A 52 11.13 -4.93 -7.84
N SER A 53 9.82 -4.76 -8.02
CA SER A 53 9.26 -3.98 -9.15
C SER A 53 8.34 -2.82 -8.76
N LEU A 54 7.74 -2.85 -7.56
CA LEU A 54 6.73 -1.88 -7.16
C LEU A 54 7.36 -0.51 -6.88
N ILE A 55 6.83 0.53 -7.54
CA ILE A 55 7.32 1.92 -7.47
C ILE A 55 6.28 2.82 -6.80
N ARG A 56 5.00 2.57 -7.06
CA ARG A 56 3.89 3.38 -6.52
C ARG A 56 2.75 2.52 -6.02
N VAL A 57 2.25 2.87 -4.84
CA VAL A 57 1.03 2.31 -4.26
C VAL A 57 0.07 3.44 -3.89
N GLU A 58 -1.19 3.28 -4.28
CA GLU A 58 -2.27 4.20 -3.94
C GLU A 58 -3.46 3.43 -3.35
N PHE A 59 -3.90 3.87 -2.18
CA PHE A 59 -5.07 3.38 -1.48
C PHE A 59 -6.14 4.48 -1.45
N SER A 60 -7.36 4.13 -1.84
CA SER A 60 -8.51 5.05 -1.85
C SER A 60 -9.69 4.47 -1.09
N HIS A 61 -10.36 5.30 -0.28
CA HIS A 61 -11.61 4.92 0.43
C HIS A 61 -11.50 3.67 1.34
N ILE A 62 -10.31 3.42 1.89
CA ILE A 62 -10.02 2.25 2.73
C ILE A 62 -10.04 2.60 4.23
N GLN A 63 -10.55 1.67 5.04
CA GLN A 63 -10.43 1.68 6.51
C GLN A 63 -9.20 0.86 6.95
N PHE A 64 -8.23 1.51 7.60
CA PHE A 64 -6.95 0.91 8.01
C PHE A 64 -6.88 0.45 9.47
N ILE A 65 -7.97 0.52 10.23
CA ILE A 65 -8.00 0.04 11.63
C ILE A 65 -7.56 -1.44 11.67
N GLY A 66 -6.45 -1.71 12.37
CA GLY A 66 -5.90 -3.06 12.51
C GLY A 66 -5.16 -3.59 11.26
N ILE A 67 -4.92 -2.75 10.26
CA ILE A 67 -4.20 -3.13 9.03
C ILE A 67 -2.81 -2.47 9.03
N ALA A 68 -1.78 -3.28 8.85
CA ALA A 68 -0.38 -2.86 8.73
C ALA A 68 0.10 -2.90 7.27
N LEU A 69 1.08 -2.08 6.92
CA LEU A 69 1.70 -2.02 5.58
C LEU A 69 2.97 -2.90 5.47
N ASP A 70 2.99 -4.03 6.16
CA ASP A 70 4.15 -4.92 6.34
C ASP A 70 4.80 -5.38 5.03
N ALA A 71 4.00 -5.85 4.07
CA ALA A 71 4.50 -6.32 2.79
C ALA A 71 5.22 -5.22 1.99
N LEU A 72 4.81 -3.96 2.18
CA LEU A 72 5.44 -2.84 1.49
C LEU A 72 6.86 -2.58 1.98
N ALA A 73 7.19 -2.94 3.22
CA ALA A 73 8.55 -2.78 3.76
C ALA A 73 9.62 -3.54 2.93
N SER A 74 9.21 -4.61 2.25
CA SER A 74 10.07 -5.38 1.34
C SER A 74 10.22 -4.76 -0.06
N CYS A 75 9.42 -3.76 -0.41
CA CYS A 75 9.37 -3.16 -1.74
C CYS A 75 10.50 -2.15 -1.94
N LYS A 76 11.70 -2.62 -2.29
CA LYS A 76 12.95 -1.83 -2.34
C LYS A 76 12.90 -0.60 -3.26
N ASN A 77 12.07 -0.65 -4.30
CA ASN A 77 11.93 0.40 -5.31
C ASN A 77 10.75 1.34 -5.06
N LEU A 78 10.04 1.20 -3.93
CA LEU A 78 8.87 1.99 -3.62
C LEU A 78 9.26 3.44 -3.36
N GLN A 79 8.71 4.36 -4.16
CA GLN A 79 9.02 5.79 -4.09
C GLN A 79 7.79 6.62 -3.75
N THR A 80 6.59 6.13 -4.07
CA THR A 80 5.33 6.86 -3.86
C THR A 80 4.32 6.04 -3.08
N LEU A 81 3.84 6.62 -1.97
CA LEU A 81 2.70 6.13 -1.21
C LEU A 81 1.61 7.19 -1.19
N SER A 82 0.39 6.80 -1.54
CA SER A 82 -0.77 7.70 -1.54
C SER A 82 -1.94 7.10 -0.79
N PHE A 83 -2.53 7.91 0.09
CA PHE A 83 -3.78 7.62 0.78
C PHE A 83 -4.79 8.72 0.43
N ILE A 84 -5.95 8.32 -0.09
CA ILE A 84 -6.99 9.23 -0.55
C ILE A 84 -8.32 8.85 0.10
N SER A 85 -8.91 9.76 0.87
CA SER A 85 -10.19 9.50 1.54
C SER A 85 -10.15 8.26 2.45
N CYS A 86 -9.00 7.92 3.02
CA CYS A 86 -8.81 6.78 3.92
C CYS A 86 -9.13 7.14 5.37
N LYS A 87 -9.43 6.13 6.19
CA LYS A 87 -9.66 6.29 7.64
C LYS A 87 -8.80 5.32 8.43
N GLY A 88 -8.61 5.59 9.72
CA GLY A 88 -7.92 4.68 10.63
C GLY A 88 -6.43 4.55 10.35
N LEU A 89 -5.81 5.55 9.73
CA LEU A 89 -4.35 5.60 9.56
C LEU A 89 -3.70 5.94 10.91
N THR A 90 -3.04 4.96 11.49
CA THR A 90 -2.42 5.05 12.82
C THR A 90 -0.93 4.75 12.73
N SER A 91 -0.21 4.98 13.85
CA SER A 91 1.17 4.53 14.04
C SER A 91 1.33 3.04 13.76
N PHE A 92 0.35 2.19 14.14
CA PHE A 92 0.35 0.76 13.83
C PHE A 92 0.39 0.48 12.32
N THR A 93 -0.42 1.19 11.53
CA THR A 93 -0.45 1.04 10.07
C THR A 93 0.91 1.28 9.43
N TRP A 94 1.62 2.31 9.93
CA TRP A 94 2.89 2.78 9.38
C TRP A 94 4.12 2.06 9.94
N MET A 95 4.05 1.54 11.17
CA MET A 95 5.18 0.97 11.93
C MET A 95 6.09 0.03 11.11
N PRO A 96 5.58 -0.88 10.24
CA PRO A 96 6.46 -1.74 9.46
C PRO A 96 7.41 -0.98 8.52
N LEU A 97 7.00 0.19 8.04
CA LEU A 97 7.77 1.00 7.10
C LEU A 97 8.97 1.68 7.74
N LYS A 98 9.02 1.81 9.07
CA LYS A 98 10.18 2.37 9.79
C LYS A 98 11.49 1.61 9.55
N LYS A 99 11.39 0.34 9.16
CA LYS A 99 12.54 -0.54 8.87
C LYS A 99 12.72 -0.83 7.38
N ALA A 100 11.95 -0.17 6.53
CA ALA A 100 12.01 -0.42 5.10
C ALA A 100 13.31 0.15 4.51
N GLU A 101 13.89 -0.55 3.54
CA GLU A 101 15.12 -0.13 2.87
C GLU A 101 14.86 0.89 1.75
N PHE A 102 13.62 1.02 1.29
CA PHE A 102 13.25 1.96 0.25
C PHE A 102 13.26 3.40 0.78
N LYS A 103 13.62 4.34 -0.11
CA LYS A 103 13.57 5.78 0.19
C LYS A 103 12.30 6.36 -0.38
N LEU A 104 11.30 6.58 0.47
CA LEU A 104 10.05 7.20 0.05
C LEU A 104 10.31 8.65 -0.37
N GLN A 105 9.93 9.00 -1.60
CA GLN A 105 10.13 10.34 -2.15
C GLN A 105 8.84 11.16 -2.08
N ILE A 106 7.69 10.50 -2.20
CA ILE A 106 6.39 11.15 -2.29
C ILE A 106 5.42 10.43 -1.34
N LEU A 107 4.91 11.18 -0.36
CA LEU A 107 3.81 10.77 0.50
C LEU A 107 2.62 11.71 0.27
N TYR A 108 1.52 11.16 -0.23
CA TYR A 108 0.24 11.88 -0.31
C TYR A 108 -0.72 11.37 0.75
N VAL A 109 -1.24 12.27 1.57
CA VAL A 109 -2.33 12.01 2.51
C VAL A 109 -3.39 13.06 2.26
N ARG A 110 -4.51 12.67 1.64
CA ARG A 110 -5.55 13.61 1.19
C ARG A 110 -6.91 13.18 1.67
N LYS A 111 -7.62 14.09 2.35
CA LYS A 111 -8.97 13.84 2.90
C LYS A 111 -9.01 12.60 3.82
N CYS A 112 -7.90 12.29 4.48
CA CYS A 112 -7.81 11.14 5.37
C CYS A 112 -8.04 11.55 6.83
N GLU A 113 -8.57 10.62 7.62
CA GLU A 113 -8.54 10.70 9.07
C GLU A 113 -7.25 10.02 9.56
N THR A 114 -6.34 10.82 10.12
CA THR A 114 -5.01 10.39 10.61
C THR A 114 -4.82 10.79 12.07
N THR A 115 -3.99 10.05 12.80
CA THR A 115 -3.55 10.45 14.15
C THR A 115 -2.29 11.31 14.12
N GLN A 116 -2.02 12.06 15.19
CA GLN A 116 -0.74 12.76 15.36
C GLN A 116 0.43 11.76 15.33
N GLU A 117 0.29 10.63 16.01
CA GLU A 117 1.30 9.56 16.04
C GLU A 117 1.65 9.00 14.65
N PHE A 118 0.67 8.98 13.73
CA PHE A 118 0.94 8.59 12.34
C PHE A 118 1.90 9.57 11.67
N LEU A 119 1.68 10.88 11.83
CA LEU A 119 2.55 11.91 11.26
C LEU A 119 3.94 11.87 11.88
N GLU A 120 4.03 11.72 13.20
CA GLU A 120 5.32 11.57 13.92
C GLU A 120 6.07 10.34 13.40
N SER A 121 5.39 9.20 13.30
CA SER A 121 5.96 7.97 12.75
C SER A 121 6.44 8.13 11.30
N ALA A 122 5.70 8.87 10.47
CA ALA A 122 6.11 9.14 9.09
C ALA A 122 7.36 10.03 9.01
N ILE A 123 7.46 11.03 9.90
CA ILE A 123 8.64 11.91 10.01
C ILE A 123 9.87 11.11 10.46
N GLU A 124 9.74 10.24 11.45
CA GLU A 124 10.84 9.39 11.92
C GLU A 124 11.40 8.47 10.83
N THR A 125 10.56 8.08 9.86
CA THR A 125 10.95 7.22 8.73
C THR A 125 11.66 8.00 7.61
N ALA A 126 11.65 9.34 7.67
CA ALA A 126 12.25 10.20 6.64
C ALA A 126 13.74 10.51 6.87
N ASN A 127 14.29 10.12 8.02
CA ASN A 127 15.70 10.31 8.42
C ASN A 127 16.53 9.06 8.12
#